data_AF-A0A484CZ44-F1
#
_entry.id   AF-A0A484CZ44-F1
#
_cell.length_a   1.000
_cell.length_b   1.000
_cell.length_c   1.000
_cell.angle_alpha   90.00
_cell.angle_beta   90.00
_cell.angle_gamma   90.00
#
_symmetry.space_group_name_H-M   'P 1'
#
loop_
_entity.id
_entity.type
_entity.pdbx_description
1 polymer ?
#
loop_
_entity_poly.entity_id
_entity_poly.type
_entity_poly.pdbx_seq_one_letter_code
_entity_poly.pdbx_strand_id
1 'polypeptide(L)'
;MLARKVGCNLEDTVELVGCLQRKHYKELVDQDIQPARYHIAFGPVIDGDVIPDDPQILMEQGEFLNYDIMLGVNQGEGLKFVELIVDNENGVQANDFDYAVSSFVDDLYGYPEGKDILRETIKFMYTDWADRHNPETRRKTLLALFTDHQWVAPAVATADLHSSFGSPTYFYAFYHHCQTDQVPPWADAAHGDEIPYVFGLPMIGPTELFPCNFSKNDVMLSAVVMTYWTNFAKTGDPNQPVPQDTKFIHTKPNRFEEVAWTRYNQKDQLYLHIGLKPRVKEHYRANKVNLWLELVPHLHSLNEVTQLIPTTTKRSLNRRLPIAPQRLRFWRPSALTRVRSLPRPRTATTSHTWWTSVTTPLSCR
;
A
#
# COMPACT_ATOMS: atom_id res chain seq x y z
N MET A 1 -14.16 -16.50 20.02
CA MET A 1 -15.45 -15.78 19.94
C MET A 1 -16.49 -16.54 19.13
N LEU A 2 -16.19 -16.97 17.90
CA LEU A 2 -17.09 -17.76 17.05
C LEU A 2 -17.58 -19.06 17.69
N ALA A 3 -16.66 -19.89 18.20
CA ALA A 3 -17.01 -21.18 18.81
C ALA A 3 -18.05 -21.06 19.93
N ARG A 4 -18.01 -19.98 20.72
CA ARG A 4 -19.03 -19.70 21.75
C ARG A 4 -20.40 -19.42 21.15
N LYS A 5 -20.48 -18.62 20.08
CA LYS A 5 -21.75 -18.24 19.45
C LYS A 5 -22.50 -19.42 18.84
N VAL A 6 -21.77 -20.44 18.41
CA VAL A 6 -22.36 -21.67 17.83
C VAL A 6 -22.39 -22.84 18.81
N GLY A 7 -22.15 -22.63 20.11
CA GLY A 7 -22.23 -23.69 21.11
C GLY A 7 -21.12 -24.75 21.05
N CYS A 8 -19.97 -24.41 20.48
CA CYS A 8 -18.74 -25.21 20.48
C CYS A 8 -17.70 -24.66 21.47
N ASN A 9 -18.12 -24.21 22.66
CA ASN A 9 -17.23 -23.67 23.69
C ASN A 9 -16.53 -24.79 24.49
N LEU A 10 -15.60 -25.48 23.84
CA LEU A 10 -14.77 -26.54 24.40
C LEU A 10 -13.37 -26.00 24.71
N GLU A 11 -12.71 -26.53 25.74
CA GLU A 11 -11.36 -26.11 26.13
C GLU A 11 -10.29 -26.72 25.22
N ASP A 12 -10.45 -28.00 24.85
CA ASP A 12 -9.57 -28.68 23.90
C ASP A 12 -9.81 -28.17 22.47
N THR A 13 -8.74 -27.75 21.80
CA THR A 13 -8.83 -27.14 20.47
C THR A 13 -9.18 -28.16 19.38
N VAL A 14 -8.78 -29.42 19.51
CA VAL A 14 -9.11 -30.49 18.56
C VAL A 14 -10.59 -30.83 18.65
N GLU A 15 -11.13 -30.97 19.85
CA GLU A 15 -12.56 -31.17 20.07
C GLU A 15 -13.39 -29.96 19.63
N LEU A 16 -12.91 -28.74 19.88
CA LEU A 16 -13.53 -27.50 19.42
C LEU A 16 -13.65 -27.48 17.89
N VAL A 17 -12.55 -27.75 17.18
CA VAL A 17 -12.55 -27.80 15.71
C VAL A 17 -13.46 -28.91 15.21
N GLY A 18 -13.41 -30.10 15.81
CA GLY A 18 -14.32 -31.21 15.49
C GLY A 18 -15.80 -30.85 15.71
N CYS A 19 -16.11 -30.02 16.71
CA CYS A 19 -17.45 -29.48 16.91
C CYS A 19 -17.84 -28.50 15.79
N LEU A 20 -16.96 -27.56 15.42
CA LEU A 20 -17.20 -26.61 14.34
C LEU A 20 -17.41 -27.30 12.98
N GLN A 21 -16.66 -28.37 12.69
CA GLN A 21 -16.80 -29.15 11.46
C GLN A 21 -18.16 -29.83 11.32
N ARG A 22 -18.87 -30.07 12.44
CA ARG A 22 -20.22 -30.65 12.44
C ARG A 22 -21.33 -29.59 12.26
N LYS A 23 -20.98 -28.30 12.30
CA LYS A 23 -21.93 -27.21 12.11
C LYS A 23 -22.25 -27.01 10.64
N HIS A 24 -23.49 -26.64 10.34
CA HIS A 24 -23.84 -26.24 8.99
C HIS A 24 -23.10 -24.93 8.67
N TYR A 25 -22.44 -24.82 7.50
CA TYR A 25 -21.58 -23.67 7.18
C TYR A 25 -22.29 -22.32 7.32
N LYS A 26 -23.59 -22.26 6.99
CA LYS A 26 -24.42 -21.06 7.16
C LYS A 26 -24.51 -20.59 8.61
N GLU A 27 -24.56 -21.52 9.58
CA GLU A 27 -24.54 -21.20 11.01
C GLU A 27 -23.21 -20.55 11.42
N LEU A 28 -22.11 -20.86 10.73
CA LEU A 28 -20.80 -20.25 10.98
C LEU A 28 -20.68 -18.86 10.34
N VAL A 29 -21.10 -18.72 9.08
CA VAL A 29 -20.97 -17.49 8.29
C VAL A 29 -21.91 -16.38 8.77
N ASP A 30 -23.12 -16.74 9.22
CA ASP A 30 -24.12 -15.76 9.66
C ASP A 30 -23.80 -15.14 11.04
N GLN A 31 -22.68 -15.54 11.68
CA GLN A 31 -22.29 -14.99 12.98
C GLN A 31 -21.66 -13.62 12.87
N ASP A 32 -22.16 -12.69 13.68
CA ASP A 32 -21.56 -11.37 13.82
C ASP A 32 -20.29 -11.42 14.70
N ILE A 33 -19.11 -11.36 14.07
CA ILE A 33 -17.80 -11.40 14.71
C ILE A 33 -17.05 -10.10 14.40
N GLN A 34 -17.04 -9.17 15.35
CA GLN A 34 -16.41 -7.87 15.20
C GLN A 34 -14.97 -7.89 15.74
N PRO A 35 -13.93 -7.66 14.90
CA PRO A 35 -12.56 -7.46 15.36
C PRO A 35 -12.36 -6.05 15.94
N ALA A 36 -11.14 -5.77 16.42
CA ALA A 36 -10.72 -4.39 16.64
C ALA A 36 -10.83 -3.59 15.32
N ARG A 37 -11.12 -2.29 15.41
CA ARG A 37 -11.25 -1.44 14.23
C ARG A 37 -9.93 -1.45 13.43
N TYR A 38 -10.06 -1.46 12.10
CA TYR A 38 -8.94 -1.60 11.14
C TYR A 38 -8.16 -2.92 11.19
N HIS A 39 -8.64 -3.91 11.96
CA HIS A 39 -8.10 -5.26 12.00
C HIS A 39 -9.12 -6.26 11.44
N ILE A 40 -8.66 -7.48 11.18
CA ILE A 40 -9.50 -8.57 10.67
C ILE A 40 -9.70 -9.65 11.73
N ALA A 41 -10.89 -10.27 11.74
CA ALA A 41 -11.20 -11.38 12.64
C ALA A 41 -10.74 -12.74 12.07
N PHE A 42 -10.90 -12.92 10.76
CA PHE A 42 -10.52 -14.14 10.03
C PHE A 42 -9.79 -13.73 8.77
N GLY A 43 -8.58 -14.27 8.58
CA GLY A 43 -7.72 -13.99 7.43
C GLY A 43 -6.39 -14.72 7.56
N PRO A 44 -5.38 -14.32 6.78
CA PRO A 44 -4.03 -14.86 6.89
C PRO A 44 -3.48 -14.74 8.31
N VAL A 45 -2.74 -15.75 8.76
CA VAL A 45 -2.05 -15.78 10.07
C VAL A 45 -0.61 -16.22 9.87
N ILE A 46 0.29 -15.77 10.75
CA ILE A 46 1.67 -16.26 10.79
C ILE A 46 1.63 -17.66 11.41
N ASP A 47 1.62 -18.68 10.57
CA ASP A 47 1.51 -20.10 10.94
C ASP A 47 2.87 -20.79 11.03
N GLY A 48 3.93 -20.15 10.51
CA GLY A 48 5.27 -20.73 10.46
C GLY A 48 5.49 -21.71 9.31
N ASP A 49 4.52 -21.83 8.39
CA ASP A 49 4.56 -22.74 7.23
C ASP A 49 4.20 -21.99 5.94
N VAL A 50 2.93 -21.62 5.76
CA VAL A 50 2.49 -20.84 4.60
C VAL A 50 3.00 -19.39 4.70
N ILE A 51 2.92 -18.79 5.88
CA ILE A 51 3.49 -17.49 6.25
C ILE A 51 4.52 -17.75 7.35
N PRO A 52 5.81 -17.88 7.00
CA PRO A 52 6.84 -18.32 7.94
C PRO A 52 7.10 -17.36 9.10
N ASP A 53 6.98 -16.06 8.88
CA ASP A 53 7.23 -15.00 9.87
C ASP A 53 6.41 -13.73 9.52
N ASP A 54 6.58 -12.67 10.29
CA ASP A 54 6.01 -11.35 10.00
C ASP A 54 6.38 -10.89 8.57
N PRO A 55 5.40 -10.52 7.73
CA PRO A 55 5.67 -10.04 6.37
C PRO A 55 6.66 -8.89 6.28
N GLN A 56 6.74 -8.02 7.29
CA GLN A 56 7.75 -6.96 7.36
C GLN A 56 9.16 -7.55 7.43
N ILE A 57 9.36 -8.54 8.31
CA ILE A 57 10.65 -9.23 8.49
C ILE A 57 11.02 -9.98 7.21
N LEU A 58 10.08 -10.71 6.61
CA LEU A 58 10.31 -11.45 5.36
C LEU A 58 10.73 -10.52 4.22
N MET A 59 10.06 -9.37 4.07
CA MET A 59 10.40 -8.39 3.03
C MET A 59 11.74 -7.70 3.28
N GLU A 60 12.09 -7.38 4.53
CA GLU A 60 13.40 -6.81 4.90
C GLU A 60 14.57 -7.77 4.68
N GLN A 61 14.32 -9.08 4.80
CA GLN A 61 15.31 -10.13 4.55
C GLN A 61 15.39 -10.53 3.08
N GLY A 62 14.43 -10.09 2.24
CA GLY A 62 14.34 -10.50 0.84
C GLY A 62 13.81 -11.91 0.65
N GLU A 63 13.05 -12.44 1.62
CA GLU A 63 12.43 -13.77 1.61
C GLU A 63 11.17 -13.79 0.73
N PHE A 64 11.36 -13.43 -0.54
CA PHE A 64 10.38 -13.54 -1.61
C PHE A 64 11.09 -13.98 -2.88
N LEU A 65 10.39 -14.69 -3.76
CA LEU A 65 10.95 -15.03 -5.07
C LEU A 65 11.07 -13.78 -5.92
N ASN A 66 12.10 -13.72 -6.76
CA ASN A 66 12.37 -12.60 -7.66
C ASN A 66 11.35 -12.57 -8.80
N TYR A 67 10.17 -12.02 -8.51
CA TYR A 67 9.12 -11.76 -9.49
C TYR A 67 9.28 -10.35 -10.08
N ASP A 68 8.80 -10.15 -11.29
CA ASP A 68 8.49 -8.80 -11.75
C ASP A 68 7.21 -8.34 -11.02
N ILE A 69 7.20 -7.14 -10.44
CA ILE A 69 6.03 -6.61 -9.73
C ILE A 69 5.56 -5.28 -10.32
N MET A 70 4.26 -5.18 -10.54
CA MET A 70 3.53 -3.93 -10.75
C MET A 70 2.60 -3.72 -9.56
N LEU A 71 2.69 -2.56 -8.90
CA LEU A 71 1.84 -2.18 -7.79
C LEU A 71 1.47 -0.71 -7.85
N GLY A 72 0.45 -0.30 -7.11
CA GLY A 72 0.02 1.09 -7.07
C GLY A 72 -1.15 1.31 -6.15
N VAL A 73 -1.62 2.55 -6.13
CA VAL A 73 -2.69 3.03 -5.26
C VAL A 73 -3.56 4.04 -5.98
N ASN A 74 -4.79 4.22 -5.50
CA ASN A 74 -5.71 5.23 -5.98
C ASN A 74 -5.51 6.55 -5.21
N GLN A 75 -5.94 7.66 -5.79
CA GLN A 75 -5.75 9.00 -5.21
C GLN A 75 -6.42 9.16 -3.84
N GLY A 76 -7.59 8.55 -3.65
CA GLY A 76 -8.47 8.77 -2.51
C GLY A 76 -9.07 7.48 -1.93
N GLU A 77 -8.23 6.45 -1.74
CA GLU A 77 -8.58 5.13 -1.17
C GLU A 77 -9.49 5.25 0.07
N GLY A 78 -9.19 6.20 0.95
CA GLY A 78 -9.86 6.41 2.22
C GLY A 78 -11.23 7.10 2.18
N LEU A 79 -11.95 7.07 1.05
CA LEU A 79 -13.26 7.71 0.92
C LEU A 79 -14.23 7.32 2.06
N LYS A 80 -14.36 6.02 2.34
CA LYS A 80 -15.28 5.49 3.37
C LYS A 80 -14.90 5.89 4.80
N PHE A 81 -13.66 6.31 5.04
CA PHE A 81 -13.23 6.79 6.36
C PHE A 81 -13.86 8.14 6.72
N VAL A 82 -14.08 9.02 5.73
CA VAL A 82 -14.65 10.36 5.96
C VAL A 82 -16.13 10.45 5.60
N GLU A 83 -16.67 9.56 4.78
CA GLU A 83 -18.02 9.65 4.23
C GLU A 83 -19.12 9.86 5.30
N LEU A 84 -18.98 9.26 6.48
CA LEU A 84 -19.97 9.36 7.56
C LEU A 84 -19.88 10.62 8.43
N ILE A 85 -18.81 11.41 8.30
CA ILE A 85 -18.56 12.63 9.10
C ILE A 85 -18.57 13.91 8.24
N VAL A 86 -18.84 13.77 6.95
CA VAL A 86 -18.97 14.92 6.04
C VAL A 86 -20.35 15.55 6.21
N ASP A 87 -20.38 16.87 6.39
CA ASP A 87 -21.60 17.63 6.53
C ASP A 87 -22.29 17.91 5.17
N ASN A 88 -23.48 18.51 5.22
CA ASN A 88 -24.26 18.84 4.01
C ASN A 88 -23.57 19.86 3.09
N GLU A 89 -22.53 20.56 3.57
CA GLU A 89 -21.72 21.50 2.79
C GLU A 89 -20.44 20.85 2.24
N ASN A 90 -20.34 19.51 2.32
CA ASN A 90 -19.17 18.73 1.89
C ASN A 90 -17.89 19.03 2.67
N GLY A 91 -18.03 19.57 3.88
CA GLY A 91 -16.96 19.87 4.81
C GLY A 91 -16.83 18.85 5.93
N VAL A 92 -15.72 18.92 6.68
CA VAL A 92 -15.56 18.27 7.98
C VAL A 92 -15.31 19.36 9.02
N GLN A 93 -15.94 19.29 10.18
CA GLN A 93 -15.76 20.26 11.27
C GLN A 93 -14.45 20.04 12.02
N ALA A 94 -13.94 21.07 12.73
CA ALA A 94 -12.67 20.97 13.46
C ALA A 94 -12.70 19.85 14.51
N ASN A 95 -13.80 19.78 15.27
CA ASN A 95 -13.98 18.79 16.31
C ASN A 95 -14.04 17.37 15.75
N ASP A 96 -14.70 17.19 14.60
CA ASP A 96 -14.79 15.89 13.92
C ASP A 96 -13.43 15.46 13.37
N PHE A 97 -12.66 16.40 12.81
CA PHE A 97 -11.28 16.16 12.40
C PHE A 97 -10.41 15.72 13.59
N ASP A 98 -10.43 16.47 14.69
CA ASP A 98 -9.64 16.15 15.88
C ASP A 98 -10.03 14.80 16.47
N TYR A 99 -11.33 14.52 16.57
CA TYR A 99 -11.83 13.24 17.06
C TYR A 99 -11.42 12.08 16.14
N ALA A 100 -11.58 12.23 14.82
CA ALA A 100 -11.24 11.20 13.85
C ALA A 100 -9.74 10.87 13.87
N VAL A 101 -8.86 11.88 13.93
CA VAL A 101 -7.41 11.67 14.05
C VAL A 101 -7.07 10.98 15.38
N SER A 102 -7.69 11.42 16.48
CA SER A 102 -7.45 10.85 17.81
C SER A 102 -7.85 9.37 17.87
N SER A 103 -9.08 9.06 17.44
CA SER A 103 -9.60 7.69 17.37
C SER A 103 -8.73 6.83 16.46
N PHE A 104 -8.31 7.33 15.30
CA PHE A 104 -7.45 6.59 14.38
C PHE A 104 -6.11 6.20 15.02
N VAL A 105 -5.47 7.14 15.73
CA VAL A 105 -4.20 6.87 16.44
C VAL A 105 -4.41 5.87 17.57
N ASP A 106 -5.50 6.01 18.33
CA ASP A 106 -5.80 5.11 19.44
C ASP A 106 -6.10 3.68 18.95
N ASP A 107 -6.85 3.53 17.86
CA ASP A 107 -7.23 2.24 17.27
C ASP A 107 -6.03 1.46 16.70
N LEU A 108 -5.03 2.16 16.14
CA LEU A 108 -3.88 1.52 15.48
C LEU A 108 -2.65 1.39 16.36
N TYR A 109 -2.40 2.38 17.21
CA TYR A 109 -1.21 2.39 18.04
C TYR A 109 -1.53 1.95 19.46
N GLY A 110 -2.77 2.09 19.96
CA GLY A 110 -3.21 1.84 21.35
C GLY A 110 -3.23 3.10 22.24
N TYR A 111 -3.55 2.99 23.54
CA TYR A 111 -3.64 4.13 24.49
C TYR A 111 -2.73 4.02 25.74
N PRO A 112 -1.40 4.23 25.63
CA PRO A 112 -0.49 4.47 26.74
C PRO A 112 -0.33 5.97 27.03
N GLU A 113 -0.11 6.31 28.30
CA GLU A 113 0.36 7.63 28.73
C GLU A 113 1.57 8.06 27.89
N GLY A 114 1.48 9.20 27.18
CA GLY A 114 2.54 9.73 26.30
C GLY A 114 2.20 9.87 24.81
N LYS A 115 1.10 9.26 24.34
CA LYS A 115 0.69 9.34 22.91
C LYS A 115 0.13 10.67 22.44
N ASP A 116 0.05 11.66 23.31
CA ASP A 116 -0.28 13.03 22.93
C ASP A 116 0.71 13.57 21.88
N ILE A 117 1.99 13.23 21.98
CA ILE A 117 3.00 13.69 20.99
C ILE A 117 2.69 13.16 19.60
N LEU A 118 2.35 11.86 19.48
CA LEU A 118 2.06 11.24 18.19
C LEU A 118 0.79 11.84 17.58
N ARG A 119 -0.27 11.93 18.38
CA ARG A 119 -1.56 12.51 17.96
C ARG A 119 -1.42 13.96 17.51
N GLU A 120 -0.77 14.80 18.31
CA GLU A 120 -0.57 16.22 17.99
C GLU A 120 0.35 16.40 16.78
N THR A 121 1.37 15.54 16.62
CA THR A 121 2.21 15.55 15.42
C THR A 121 1.41 15.20 14.17
N ILE A 122 0.57 14.16 14.21
CA ILE A 122 -0.26 13.75 13.07
C ILE A 122 -1.27 14.85 12.71
N LYS A 123 -1.96 15.42 13.70
CA LYS A 123 -2.85 16.57 13.50
C LYS A 123 -2.10 17.74 12.85
N PHE A 124 -0.92 18.08 13.37
CA PHE A 124 -0.08 19.15 12.83
C PHE A 124 0.29 18.90 11.37
N MET A 125 0.69 17.67 11.04
CA MET A 125 1.10 17.31 9.69
C MET A 125 -0.08 17.31 8.72
N TYR A 126 -1.27 16.90 9.14
CA TYR A 126 -2.46 16.83 8.28
C TYR A 126 -3.36 18.07 8.35
N THR A 127 -2.95 19.11 9.05
CA THR A 127 -3.56 20.43 8.96
C THR A 127 -2.93 21.21 7.82
N ASP A 128 -3.75 21.71 6.89
CA ASP A 128 -3.28 22.72 5.94
C ASP A 128 -3.22 24.07 6.64
N TRP A 129 -2.02 24.47 7.05
CA TRP A 129 -1.82 25.73 7.78
C TRP A 129 -2.05 26.99 6.91
N ALA A 130 -1.99 26.86 5.58
CA ALA A 130 -2.28 27.96 4.67
C ALA A 130 -3.80 28.21 4.52
N ASP A 131 -4.62 27.19 4.75
CA ASP A 131 -6.08 27.22 4.59
C ASP A 131 -6.81 26.52 5.75
N ARG A 132 -6.31 26.71 6.98
CA ARG A 132 -6.67 25.92 8.17
C ARG A 132 -8.15 25.94 8.55
N HIS A 133 -8.88 26.98 8.12
CA HIS A 133 -10.27 27.21 8.48
C HIS A 133 -11.24 26.65 7.45
N ASN A 134 -10.75 26.12 6.33
CA ASN A 134 -11.58 25.59 5.25
C ASN A 134 -12.05 24.15 5.56
N PRO A 135 -13.37 23.93 5.72
CA PRO A 135 -13.92 22.60 6.02
C PRO A 135 -13.67 21.57 4.92
N GLU A 136 -13.68 21.96 3.65
CA GLU A 136 -13.39 21.05 2.53
C GLU A 136 -11.92 20.61 2.54
N THR A 137 -11.01 21.53 2.87
CA THR A 137 -9.58 21.23 2.98
C THR A 137 -9.35 20.23 4.12
N ARG A 138 -10.03 20.40 5.27
CA ARG A 138 -9.99 19.39 6.36
C ARG A 138 -10.52 18.02 5.93
N ARG A 139 -11.62 17.97 5.15
CA ARG A 139 -12.13 16.72 4.58
C ARG A 139 -11.07 16.04 3.71
N LYS A 140 -10.44 16.79 2.81
CA LYS A 140 -9.39 16.28 1.90
C LYS A 140 -8.18 15.76 2.67
N THR A 141 -7.71 16.49 3.69
CA THR A 141 -6.54 16.05 4.47
C THR A 141 -6.84 14.86 5.37
N LEU A 142 -8.05 14.74 5.90
CA LEU A 142 -8.46 13.59 6.71
C LEU A 142 -8.61 12.31 5.85
N LEU A 143 -9.18 12.44 4.66
CA LEU A 143 -9.21 11.35 3.67
C LEU A 143 -7.78 10.94 3.26
N ALA A 144 -6.92 11.92 3.03
CA ALA A 144 -5.51 11.71 2.74
C ALA A 144 -4.77 11.00 3.88
N LEU A 145 -5.04 11.32 5.15
CA LEU A 145 -4.43 10.66 6.30
C LEU A 145 -4.66 9.15 6.27
N PHE A 146 -5.91 8.75 6.09
CA PHE A 146 -6.28 7.34 6.05
C PHE A 146 -5.71 6.65 4.81
N THR A 147 -5.78 7.31 3.64
CA THR A 147 -5.18 6.83 2.38
C THR A 147 -3.67 6.61 2.53
N ASP A 148 -2.98 7.58 3.11
CA ASP A 148 -1.52 7.57 3.26
C ASP A 148 -1.05 6.44 4.16
N HIS A 149 -1.72 6.24 5.30
CA HIS A 149 -1.33 5.22 6.27
C HIS A 149 -1.69 3.80 5.81
N GLN A 150 -2.92 3.59 5.34
CA GLN A 150 -3.43 2.24 5.08
C GLN A 150 -3.03 1.70 3.70
N TRP A 151 -2.71 2.56 2.72
CA TRP A 151 -2.37 2.13 1.35
C TRP A 151 -1.03 2.69 0.87
N VAL A 152 -0.83 4.01 0.90
CA VAL A 152 0.34 4.61 0.23
C VAL A 152 1.66 4.21 0.89
N ALA A 153 1.79 4.37 2.21
CA ALA A 153 3.03 4.06 2.92
C ALA A 153 3.40 2.57 2.83
N PRO A 154 2.49 1.61 3.07
CA PRO A 154 2.78 0.18 2.85
C PRO A 154 3.14 -0.16 1.41
N ALA A 155 2.46 0.44 0.41
CA ALA A 155 2.77 0.21 -1.00
C ALA A 155 4.18 0.72 -1.37
N VAL A 156 4.57 1.90 -0.88
CA VAL A 156 5.91 2.44 -1.11
C VAL A 156 6.97 1.61 -0.38
N ALA A 157 6.75 1.23 0.88
CA ALA A 157 7.66 0.33 1.60
C ALA A 157 7.86 -1.01 0.86
N THR A 158 6.78 -1.57 0.33
CA THR A 158 6.83 -2.79 -0.50
C THR A 158 7.65 -2.57 -1.78
N ALA A 159 7.43 -1.45 -2.49
CA ALA A 159 8.16 -1.13 -3.72
C ALA A 159 9.65 -0.87 -3.48
N ASP A 160 9.98 -0.16 -2.39
CA ASP A 160 11.35 0.11 -1.96
C ASP A 160 12.09 -1.20 -1.65
N LEU A 161 11.52 -2.05 -0.78
CA LEU A 161 12.11 -3.34 -0.44
C LEU A 161 12.26 -4.22 -1.69
N HIS A 162 11.20 -4.41 -2.48
CA HIS A 162 11.25 -5.23 -3.68
C HIS A 162 12.32 -4.76 -4.68
N SER A 163 12.39 -3.45 -4.95
CA SER A 163 13.39 -2.91 -5.87
C SER A 163 14.82 -2.93 -5.33
N SER A 164 15.01 -2.85 -4.00
CA SER A 164 16.33 -2.87 -3.36
C SER A 164 17.05 -4.22 -3.52
N PHE A 165 16.30 -5.32 -3.64
CA PHE A 165 16.81 -6.65 -3.95
C PHE A 165 17.06 -6.89 -5.45
N GLY A 166 16.90 -5.85 -6.28
CA GLY A 166 17.20 -5.88 -7.73
C GLY A 166 16.08 -6.40 -8.61
N SER A 167 14.90 -6.66 -8.04
CA SER A 167 13.73 -7.14 -8.77
C SER A 167 13.08 -6.01 -9.59
N PRO A 168 12.60 -6.27 -10.82
CA PRO A 168 11.91 -5.25 -11.62
C PRO A 168 10.58 -4.82 -10.99
N THR A 169 10.48 -3.54 -10.65
CA THR A 169 9.31 -2.93 -9.99
C THR A 169 8.73 -1.82 -10.84
N TYR A 170 7.41 -1.73 -10.93
CA TYR A 170 6.68 -0.64 -11.57
C TYR A 170 5.61 -0.10 -10.61
N PHE A 171 5.64 1.21 -10.33
CA PHE A 171 4.68 1.86 -9.44
C PHE A 171 3.72 2.75 -10.22
N TYR A 172 2.43 2.72 -9.89
CA TYR A 172 1.46 3.69 -10.40
C TYR A 172 0.68 4.40 -9.29
N ALA A 173 0.16 5.56 -9.63
CA ALA A 173 -0.89 6.20 -8.85
C ALA A 173 -2.08 6.53 -9.76
N PHE A 174 -3.28 6.04 -9.41
CA PHE A 174 -4.49 6.15 -10.21
C PHE A 174 -5.31 7.38 -9.79
N TYR A 175 -5.50 8.30 -10.73
CA TYR A 175 -6.04 9.65 -10.55
C TYR A 175 -7.24 9.91 -11.46
N HIS A 176 -8.04 8.87 -11.69
CA HIS A 176 -9.22 8.94 -12.54
C HIS A 176 -10.26 7.94 -12.03
N HIS A 177 -11.53 8.28 -12.15
CA HIS A 177 -12.63 7.38 -11.84
C HIS A 177 -13.86 7.81 -12.64
N CYS A 178 -14.83 6.91 -12.73
CA CYS A 178 -16.11 7.21 -13.35
C CYS A 178 -17.07 7.65 -12.23
N GLN A 179 -17.66 8.85 -12.36
CA GLN A 179 -18.59 9.36 -11.36
C GLN A 179 -19.91 8.59 -11.43
N THR A 180 -20.36 8.06 -10.29
CA THR A 180 -21.70 7.48 -10.14
C THR A 180 -22.55 8.34 -9.20
N ASP A 181 -23.87 8.17 -9.26
CA ASP A 181 -24.80 8.85 -8.34
C ASP A 181 -24.62 8.41 -6.87
N GLN A 182 -23.96 7.28 -6.63
CA GLN A 182 -23.69 6.73 -5.29
C GLN A 182 -22.40 7.29 -4.66
N VAL A 183 -21.56 7.95 -5.44
CA VAL A 183 -20.28 8.51 -4.99
C VAL A 183 -20.40 10.02 -4.91
N PRO A 184 -20.00 10.67 -3.81
CA PRO A 184 -20.08 12.12 -3.69
C PRO A 184 -19.31 12.85 -4.82
N PRO A 185 -19.84 13.97 -5.37
CA PRO A 185 -19.20 14.70 -6.48
C PRO A 185 -17.79 15.23 -6.20
N TRP A 186 -17.43 15.34 -4.92
CA TRP A 186 -16.13 15.83 -4.48
C TRP A 186 -15.08 14.74 -4.30
N ALA A 187 -15.47 13.47 -4.44
CA ALA A 187 -14.60 12.33 -4.25
C ALA A 187 -13.61 12.24 -5.42
N ASP A 188 -12.38 11.88 -5.08
CA ASP A 188 -11.40 11.44 -6.06
C ASP A 188 -11.55 9.92 -6.27
N ALA A 189 -10.65 9.31 -7.05
CA ALA A 189 -10.63 7.85 -7.26
C ALA A 189 -10.48 7.09 -5.92
N ALA A 190 -11.53 6.38 -5.53
CA ALA A 190 -11.65 5.64 -4.30
C ALA A 190 -11.15 4.19 -4.44
N HIS A 191 -11.19 3.43 -3.35
CA HIS A 191 -10.73 2.04 -3.34
C HIS A 191 -11.52 1.16 -4.32
N GLY A 192 -10.81 0.52 -5.25
CA GLY A 192 -11.38 -0.35 -6.29
C GLY A 192 -11.85 0.36 -7.57
N ASP A 193 -11.75 1.70 -7.66
CA ASP A 193 -12.19 2.45 -8.85
C ASP A 193 -11.34 2.18 -10.10
N GLU A 194 -10.16 1.58 -9.96
CA GLU A 194 -9.31 1.16 -11.08
C GLU A 194 -9.80 -0.15 -11.73
N ILE A 195 -10.52 -0.99 -10.98
CA ILE A 195 -10.97 -2.33 -11.40
C ILE A 195 -11.74 -2.28 -12.73
N PRO A 196 -12.75 -1.42 -12.93
CA PRO A 196 -13.46 -1.34 -14.21
C PRO A 196 -12.57 -1.08 -15.41
N TYR A 197 -11.50 -0.29 -15.23
CA TYR A 197 -10.57 0.06 -16.31
C TYR A 197 -9.63 -1.10 -16.63
N VAL A 198 -9.17 -1.84 -15.60
CA VAL A 198 -8.35 -3.05 -15.76
C VAL A 198 -9.11 -4.15 -16.50
N PHE A 199 -10.42 -4.28 -16.26
CA PHE A 199 -11.25 -5.33 -16.88
C PHE A 199 -11.97 -4.92 -18.17
N GLY A 200 -11.72 -3.72 -18.71
CA GLY A 200 -12.30 -3.33 -19.99
C GLY A 200 -13.78 -2.94 -19.96
N LEU A 201 -14.37 -2.72 -18.78
CA LEU A 201 -15.81 -2.43 -18.66
C LEU A 201 -16.27 -1.19 -19.44
N PRO A 202 -15.49 -0.09 -19.51
CA PRO A 202 -15.85 1.04 -20.37
C PRO A 202 -16.11 0.67 -21.83
N MET A 203 -15.50 -0.40 -22.36
CA MET A 203 -15.67 -0.83 -23.76
C MET A 203 -17.03 -1.50 -24.03
N ILE A 204 -17.65 -2.10 -23.01
CA ILE A 204 -18.96 -2.75 -23.12
C ILE A 204 -20.10 -1.88 -22.57
N GLY A 205 -19.76 -0.79 -21.88
CA GLY A 205 -20.71 0.13 -21.27
C GLY A 205 -21.11 -0.25 -19.84
N PRO A 206 -22.14 0.42 -19.28
CA PRO A 206 -22.62 0.16 -17.93
C PRO A 206 -23.10 -1.29 -17.77
N THR A 207 -22.80 -1.90 -16.63
CA THR A 207 -23.25 -3.26 -16.26
C THR A 207 -24.04 -3.22 -14.97
N GLU A 208 -24.68 -4.34 -14.59
CA GLU A 208 -25.38 -4.45 -13.31
C GLU A 208 -24.44 -4.23 -12.10
N LEU A 209 -23.23 -4.77 -12.16
CA LEU A 209 -22.23 -4.64 -11.11
C LEU A 209 -21.56 -3.25 -11.10
N PHE A 210 -21.36 -2.66 -12.28
CA PHE A 210 -20.75 -1.35 -12.46
C PHE A 210 -21.67 -0.45 -13.30
N PRO A 211 -22.66 0.20 -12.68
CA PRO A 211 -23.67 0.99 -13.37
C PRO A 211 -23.17 2.38 -13.81
N CYS A 212 -21.86 2.58 -13.91
CA CYS A 212 -21.30 3.87 -14.26
C CYS A 212 -21.48 4.17 -15.76
N ASN A 213 -21.88 5.40 -16.08
CA ASN A 213 -22.00 5.85 -17.46
C ASN A 213 -20.63 6.27 -18.01
N PHE A 214 -19.87 5.28 -18.47
CA PHE A 214 -18.53 5.48 -18.99
C PHE A 214 -18.49 6.42 -20.21
N SER A 215 -17.67 7.45 -20.12
CA SER A 215 -17.37 8.38 -21.19
C SER A 215 -16.38 7.79 -22.19
N LYS A 216 -16.22 8.45 -23.34
CA LYS A 216 -15.18 8.11 -24.32
C LYS A 216 -13.74 8.23 -23.78
N ASN A 217 -13.52 9.08 -22.77
CA ASN A 217 -12.22 9.15 -22.11
C ASN A 217 -11.98 7.89 -21.25
N ASP A 218 -13.04 7.32 -20.67
CA ASP A 218 -12.95 6.08 -19.89
C ASP A 218 -12.61 4.89 -20.77
N VAL A 219 -13.22 4.83 -21.97
CA VAL A 219 -12.88 3.82 -22.99
C VAL A 219 -11.40 3.90 -23.36
N MET A 220 -10.91 5.11 -23.64
CA MET A 220 -9.49 5.33 -23.95
C MET A 220 -8.59 4.91 -22.80
N LEU A 221 -8.90 5.35 -21.57
CA LEU A 221 -8.09 5.03 -20.40
C LEU A 221 -8.08 3.53 -20.09
N SER A 222 -9.21 2.85 -20.24
CA SER A 222 -9.29 1.40 -20.06
C SER A 222 -8.46 0.64 -21.10
N ALA A 223 -8.47 1.07 -22.36
CA ALA A 223 -7.59 0.49 -23.38
C ALA A 223 -6.09 0.67 -23.03
N VAL A 224 -5.72 1.84 -22.52
CA VAL A 224 -4.35 2.15 -22.06
C VAL A 224 -3.94 1.24 -20.91
N VAL A 225 -4.79 1.16 -19.88
CA VAL A 225 -4.57 0.34 -18.67
C VAL A 225 -4.43 -1.13 -19.07
N MET A 226 -5.37 -1.69 -19.84
CA MET A 226 -5.25 -3.07 -20.31
C MET A 226 -4.00 -3.31 -21.16
N THR A 227 -3.56 -2.33 -21.94
CA THR A 227 -2.32 -2.46 -22.71
C THR A 227 -1.11 -2.58 -21.77
N TYR A 228 -0.96 -1.70 -20.78
CA TYR A 228 0.13 -1.80 -19.81
C TYR A 228 0.08 -3.10 -18.99
N TRP A 229 -1.09 -3.49 -18.48
CA TRP A 229 -1.26 -4.70 -17.66
C TRP A 229 -0.98 -5.97 -18.48
N THR A 230 -1.49 -6.06 -19.70
CA THR A 230 -1.26 -7.25 -20.56
C THR A 230 0.15 -7.28 -21.12
N ASN A 231 0.80 -6.13 -21.35
CA ASN A 231 2.21 -6.06 -21.71
C ASN A 231 3.10 -6.58 -20.58
N PHE A 232 2.84 -6.14 -19.35
CA PHE A 232 3.50 -6.63 -18.17
C PHE A 232 3.31 -8.15 -17.99
N ALA A 233 2.08 -8.65 -18.15
CA ALA A 233 1.83 -10.09 -18.10
C ALA A 233 2.56 -10.89 -19.20
N LYS A 234 2.79 -10.30 -20.38
CA LYS A 234 3.49 -10.95 -21.50
C LYS A 234 5.01 -10.96 -21.31
N THR A 235 5.59 -9.92 -20.71
CA THR A 235 7.05 -9.67 -20.81
C THR A 235 7.73 -9.20 -19.52
N GLY A 236 7.00 -8.91 -18.46
CA GLY A 236 7.53 -8.23 -17.27
C GLY A 236 7.75 -6.72 -17.45
N ASP A 237 7.55 -6.17 -18.66
CA ASP A 237 7.66 -4.74 -18.95
C ASP A 237 6.31 -4.20 -19.46
N PRO A 238 5.68 -3.23 -18.77
CA PRO A 238 4.39 -2.68 -19.20
C PRO A 238 4.49 -1.96 -20.56
N ASN A 239 5.68 -1.60 -21.03
CA ASN A 239 5.87 -0.90 -22.30
C ASN A 239 6.00 -1.86 -23.50
N GLN A 240 6.04 -3.18 -23.30
CA GLN A 240 6.32 -4.17 -24.35
C GLN A 240 5.33 -5.34 -24.35
N PRO A 241 4.94 -5.88 -25.53
CA PRO A 241 5.39 -5.51 -26.87
C PRO A 241 4.49 -4.50 -27.58
N VAL A 242 3.33 -4.16 -27.00
CA VAL A 242 2.32 -3.34 -27.68
C VAL A 242 2.53 -1.87 -27.32
N PRO A 243 2.84 -0.98 -28.28
CA PRO A 243 2.96 0.45 -28.03
C PRO A 243 1.60 1.08 -27.72
N GLN A 244 1.62 2.22 -27.03
CA GLN A 244 0.43 2.99 -26.64
C GLN A 244 -0.13 3.84 -27.81
N ASP A 245 -0.39 3.23 -28.96
CA ASP A 245 -0.90 3.96 -30.15
C ASP A 245 -2.40 4.29 -30.07
N THR A 246 -2.84 5.38 -30.69
CA THR A 246 -4.26 5.60 -30.96
C THR A 246 -4.81 4.62 -31.99
N LYS A 247 -5.81 3.83 -31.59
CA LYS A 247 -6.58 2.90 -32.42
C LYS A 247 -8.08 3.14 -32.28
N PHE A 248 -8.89 2.64 -33.22
CA PHE A 248 -10.36 2.78 -33.19
C PHE A 248 -10.99 2.39 -31.84
N ILE A 249 -10.47 1.35 -31.19
CA ILE A 249 -10.96 0.87 -29.89
C ILE A 249 -10.94 1.93 -28.79
N HIS A 250 -10.05 2.92 -28.87
CA HIS A 250 -9.92 3.96 -27.84
C HIS A 250 -11.04 4.99 -27.89
N THR A 251 -11.69 5.19 -29.05
CA THR A 251 -12.72 6.23 -29.32
C THR A 251 -12.28 7.70 -29.14
N LYS A 252 -11.09 7.93 -28.58
CA LYS A 252 -10.38 9.20 -28.40
C LYS A 252 -8.88 9.01 -28.66
N PRO A 253 -8.13 10.08 -28.97
CA PRO A 253 -6.67 10.04 -29.00
C PRO A 253 -6.10 9.51 -27.68
N ASN A 254 -5.17 8.57 -27.78
CA ASN A 254 -4.47 7.99 -26.65
C ASN A 254 -3.49 9.04 -26.09
N ARG A 255 -3.72 9.45 -24.83
CA ARG A 255 -2.90 10.47 -24.16
C ARG A 255 -1.55 9.94 -23.65
N PHE A 256 -1.32 8.63 -23.77
CA PHE A 256 -0.13 7.93 -23.29
C PHE A 256 0.84 7.53 -24.42
N GLU A 257 0.60 7.96 -25.66
CA GLU A 257 1.47 7.65 -26.83
C GLU A 257 2.96 7.89 -26.56
N GLU A 258 3.29 9.00 -25.90
CA GLU A 258 4.67 9.38 -25.57
C GLU A 258 5.05 9.08 -24.10
N VAL A 259 4.21 8.34 -23.38
CA VAL A 259 4.41 8.06 -21.95
C VAL A 259 4.95 6.65 -21.76
N ALA A 260 6.27 6.54 -21.68
CA ALA A 260 6.93 5.31 -21.24
C ALA A 260 6.84 5.19 -19.71
N TRP A 261 6.37 4.05 -19.21
CA TRP A 261 6.31 3.75 -17.78
C TRP A 261 7.70 3.28 -17.31
N THR A 262 8.45 4.19 -16.71
CA THR A 262 9.79 3.90 -16.19
C THR A 262 9.73 2.99 -14.96
N ARG A 263 10.73 2.11 -14.82
CA ARG A 263 10.90 1.27 -13.63
C ARG A 263 11.04 2.10 -12.36
N TYR A 264 10.41 1.63 -11.30
CA TYR A 264 10.59 2.11 -9.96
C TYR A 264 11.93 1.63 -9.39
N ASN A 265 12.60 2.49 -8.64
CA ASN A 265 13.71 2.14 -7.77
C ASN A 265 13.71 3.06 -6.55
N GLN A 266 14.29 2.61 -5.43
CA GLN A 266 14.29 3.36 -4.17
C GLN A 266 14.94 4.76 -4.27
N LYS A 267 15.86 4.98 -5.22
CA LYS A 267 16.58 6.25 -5.35
C LYS A 267 15.75 7.33 -6.07
N ASP A 268 15.18 6.99 -7.21
CA ASP A 268 14.47 7.95 -8.07
C ASP A 268 12.96 7.92 -7.83
N GLN A 269 12.44 6.82 -7.27
CA GLN A 269 11.03 6.58 -6.91
C GLN A 269 10.04 7.01 -8.01
N LEU A 270 10.38 6.69 -9.26
CA LEU A 270 9.57 7.03 -10.43
C LEU A 270 8.28 6.21 -10.46
N TYR A 271 7.16 6.88 -10.73
CA TYR A 271 5.85 6.25 -10.85
C TYR A 271 5.05 6.83 -12.02
N LEU A 272 4.15 6.02 -12.57
CA LEU A 272 3.20 6.47 -13.58
C LEU A 272 1.97 7.10 -12.91
N HIS A 273 1.73 8.37 -13.21
CA HIS A 273 0.45 9.02 -12.88
C HIS A 273 -0.59 8.66 -13.94
N ILE A 274 -1.50 7.75 -13.60
CA ILE A 274 -2.55 7.26 -14.50
C ILE A 274 -3.78 8.17 -14.35
N GLY A 275 -4.13 8.88 -15.42
CA GLY A 275 -5.32 9.70 -15.50
C GLY A 275 -5.36 10.45 -16.82
N LEU A 276 -6.23 11.47 -16.93
CA LEU A 276 -6.40 12.21 -18.19
C LEU A 276 -5.25 13.16 -18.54
N LYS A 277 -4.29 13.36 -17.64
CA LYS A 277 -3.05 14.13 -17.88
C LYS A 277 -1.83 13.27 -17.49
N PRO A 278 -1.60 12.16 -18.20
CA PRO A 278 -0.62 11.17 -17.79
C PRO A 278 0.80 11.68 -17.91
N ARG A 279 1.66 11.22 -16.99
CA ARG A 279 3.09 11.52 -16.98
C ARG A 279 3.81 10.66 -15.94
N VAL A 280 5.08 10.38 -16.17
CA VAL A 280 5.95 9.87 -15.11
C VAL A 280 6.24 11.01 -14.14
N LYS A 281 6.16 10.72 -12.85
CA LYS A 281 6.52 11.60 -11.75
C LYS A 281 7.44 10.84 -10.80
N GLU A 282 7.91 11.52 -9.77
CA GLU A 282 8.84 10.98 -8.79
C GLU A 282 8.30 11.20 -7.37
N HIS A 283 8.73 10.36 -6.43
CA HIS A 283 8.54 10.58 -4.99
C HIS A 283 7.07 10.80 -4.57
N TYR A 284 6.21 9.83 -4.90
CA TYR A 284 4.76 9.92 -4.64
C TYR A 284 4.47 10.20 -3.16
N ARG A 285 3.96 11.40 -2.87
CA ARG A 285 3.58 11.84 -1.51
C ARG A 285 4.71 11.66 -0.47
N ALA A 286 5.98 11.78 -0.89
CA ALA A 286 7.15 11.43 -0.08
C ALA A 286 7.18 12.04 1.33
N ASN A 287 6.74 13.29 1.52
CA ASN A 287 6.67 13.90 2.85
C ASN A 287 5.75 13.14 3.82
N LYS A 288 4.63 12.60 3.31
CA LYS A 288 3.67 11.82 4.11
C LYS A 288 4.11 10.38 4.26
N VAL A 289 4.71 9.80 3.23
CA VAL A 289 5.33 8.48 3.33
C VAL A 289 6.42 8.47 4.40
N ASN A 290 7.37 9.42 4.35
CA ASN A 290 8.44 9.51 5.35
C ASN A 290 7.94 9.85 6.76
N LEU A 291 6.83 10.60 6.88
CA LEU A 291 6.17 10.75 8.18
C LEU A 291 5.82 9.38 8.78
N TRP A 292 5.17 8.51 7.99
CA TRP A 292 4.68 7.22 8.47
C TRP A 292 5.77 6.15 8.58
N LEU A 293 6.75 6.13 7.68
CA LEU A 293 7.79 5.09 7.66
C LEU A 293 8.99 5.41 8.58
N GLU A 294 9.26 6.69 8.86
CA GLU A 294 10.46 7.09 9.62
C GLU A 294 10.09 7.79 10.94
N LEU A 295 9.35 8.90 10.87
CA LEU A 295 9.12 9.75 12.05
C LEU A 295 8.16 9.10 13.05
N VAL A 296 7.05 8.53 12.58
CA VAL A 296 6.05 7.91 13.46
C VAL A 296 6.60 6.72 14.24
N PRO A 297 7.33 5.76 13.64
CA PRO A 297 7.98 4.68 14.39
C PRO A 297 8.95 5.22 15.46
N HIS A 298 9.72 6.27 15.13
CA HIS A 298 10.60 6.92 16.10
C HIS A 298 9.81 7.50 17.28
N LEU A 299 8.76 8.30 17.02
CA LEU A 299 7.90 8.88 18.06
C LEU A 299 7.19 7.81 18.89
N HIS A 300 6.79 6.70 18.27
CA HIS A 300 6.15 5.58 18.95
C HIS A 300 7.12 4.92 19.94
N SER A 301 8.37 4.65 19.52
CA SER A 301 9.40 4.02 20.36
C SER A 301 9.78 4.86 21.59
N LEU A 302 9.78 6.19 21.48
CA LEU A 302 10.08 7.09 22.61
C LEU A 302 9.09 6.92 23.77
N ASN A 303 7.83 6.62 23.45
CA ASN A 303 6.80 6.39 24.46
C ASN A 303 6.98 5.07 25.19
N GLU A 304 7.44 4.01 24.51
CA GLU A 304 7.76 2.74 25.17
C GLU A 304 8.93 2.88 26.15
N VAL A 305 9.97 3.63 25.76
CA VAL A 305 11.15 3.86 26.61
C VAL A 305 10.81 4.72 27.83
N THR A 306 9.93 5.71 27.72
CA THR A 306 9.53 6.54 28.87
C THR A 306 8.69 5.77 29.88
N GLN A 307 7.91 4.76 29.47
CA GLN A 307 7.16 3.90 30.39
C GLN A 307 8.04 2.91 31.16
N LEU A 308 9.22 2.56 30.63
CA LEU A 308 10.17 1.66 31.28
C LEU A 308 11.04 2.34 32.35
N ILE A 309 10.98 3.67 32.50
CA ILE A 309 11.71 4.40 33.56
C ILE A 309 10.74 4.70 34.72
N PRO A 310 10.81 3.97 35.86
CA PRO A 310 10.00 4.32 37.02
C PRO A 310 10.44 5.69 37.54
N THR A 311 9.50 6.60 37.69
CA THR A 311 9.65 7.87 38.41
C THR A 311 9.75 7.61 39.92
N THR A 312 10.81 6.95 40.36
CA THR A 312 11.18 6.84 41.78
C THR A 312 12.67 7.02 42.00
N THR A 313 13.14 8.27 41.90
CA THR A 313 14.13 8.75 42.87
C THR A 313 14.08 10.28 42.99
N LYS A 314 13.22 10.80 43.88
CA LYS A 314 13.53 12.05 44.58
C LYS A 314 14.67 11.76 45.54
N ARG A 315 15.91 11.79 45.06
CA ARG A 315 17.10 11.80 45.92
C ARG A 315 17.49 13.26 46.15
N SER A 316 17.50 13.66 47.42
CA SER A 316 17.85 14.99 47.89
C SER A 316 19.19 15.46 47.31
N LEU A 317 19.18 16.66 46.71
CA LEU A 317 20.39 17.36 46.31
C LEU A 317 21.18 17.76 47.56
N ASN A 318 22.31 17.08 47.78
CA ASN A 318 23.40 17.64 48.56
C ASN A 318 24.73 17.05 48.10
N ARG A 319 25.37 17.68 47.10
CA ARG A 319 26.81 18.05 47.09
C ARG A 319 27.29 18.46 45.69
N ARG A 320 27.76 19.71 45.64
CA ARG A 320 28.92 20.30 44.93
C ARG A 320 29.41 19.61 43.65
N LEU A 321 29.32 20.36 42.55
CA LEU A 321 30.07 20.24 41.29
C LEU A 321 31.59 20.20 41.51
N PRO A 322 32.32 19.57 40.58
CA PRO A 322 33.25 20.35 39.75
C PRO A 322 33.11 20.10 38.24
N ILE A 323 33.63 21.07 37.50
CA ILE A 323 33.49 21.35 36.07
C ILE A 323 34.56 20.65 35.19
N ALA A 324 34.15 20.37 33.94
CA ALA A 324 34.91 20.22 32.66
C ALA A 324 35.42 18.82 32.21
N PRO A 325 35.65 18.62 30.88
CA PRO A 325 34.82 18.99 29.73
C PRO A 325 34.53 17.81 28.78
N GLN A 326 33.50 17.96 27.95
CA GLN A 326 33.06 17.01 26.93
C GLN A 326 34.11 16.79 25.82
N ARG A 327 34.32 15.52 25.45
CA ARG A 327 34.84 15.13 24.12
C ARG A 327 33.76 14.31 23.41
N LEU A 328 33.12 14.90 22.39
CA LEU A 328 32.35 14.16 21.41
C LEU A 328 33.25 13.16 20.69
N ARG A 329 32.94 11.86 20.77
CA ARG A 329 33.46 10.86 19.83
C ARG A 329 32.40 10.62 18.76
N PHE A 330 32.66 11.17 17.58
CA PHE A 330 32.01 10.75 16.34
C PHE A 330 32.35 9.28 16.07
N TRP A 331 31.33 8.42 15.96
CA TRP A 331 31.47 7.11 15.34
C TRP A 331 31.61 7.32 13.82
N ARG A 332 32.74 6.89 13.26
CA ARG A 332 32.92 6.73 11.81
C ARG A 332 32.54 5.30 11.43
N PRO A 333 31.89 5.06 10.27
CA PRO A 333 31.65 3.71 9.78
C PRO A 333 32.97 3.08 9.30
N SER A 334 33.21 1.85 9.74
CA SER A 334 34.36 1.02 9.39
C SER A 334 34.32 0.65 7.91
N ALA A 335 35.47 0.77 7.25
CA ALA A 335 35.68 0.46 5.84
C ALA A 335 35.41 -1.02 5.51
N LEU A 336 34.75 -1.22 4.36
CA LEU A 336 34.63 -2.47 3.62
C LEU A 336 36.00 -3.17 3.49
N THR A 337 36.08 -4.39 4.01
CA THR A 337 37.17 -5.31 3.71
C THR A 337 36.92 -5.97 2.36
N ARG A 338 37.88 -5.75 1.46
CA ARG A 338 37.97 -6.29 0.10
C ARG A 338 37.95 -7.82 0.12
N VAL A 339 36.85 -8.44 -0.33
CA VAL A 339 36.82 -9.89 -0.63
C VAL A 339 37.67 -10.14 -1.86
N ARG A 340 38.68 -11.01 -1.70
CA ARG A 340 39.55 -11.50 -2.77
C ARG A 340 38.77 -12.42 -3.70
N SER A 341 38.93 -12.17 -5.00
CA SER A 341 38.57 -13.07 -6.09
C SER A 341 39.40 -14.36 -6.04
N LEU A 342 38.73 -15.50 -6.23
CA LEU A 342 39.33 -16.78 -6.61
C LEU A 342 38.62 -17.32 -7.86
N PRO A 343 39.30 -18.13 -8.70
CA PRO A 343 39.12 -18.12 -10.15
C PRO A 343 38.11 -19.14 -10.67
N ARG A 344 37.53 -18.82 -11.85
CA ARG A 344 36.70 -19.70 -12.68
C ARG A 344 37.43 -20.97 -13.11
N PRO A 345 36.76 -22.14 -13.12
CA PRO A 345 37.11 -23.24 -14.02
C PRO A 345 36.48 -23.02 -15.40
N ARG A 346 37.25 -23.28 -16.45
CA ARG A 346 36.84 -23.24 -17.86
C ARG A 346 36.14 -24.55 -18.28
N THR A 347 34.98 -24.38 -18.91
CA THR A 347 34.42 -25.04 -20.11
C THR A 347 34.61 -26.55 -20.33
N ALA A 348 33.47 -27.24 -20.49
CA ALA A 348 33.29 -28.23 -21.55
C ALA A 348 31.80 -28.35 -21.89
N THR A 349 31.37 -27.80 -23.03
CA THR A 349 30.25 -28.37 -23.80
C THR A 349 30.47 -28.07 -25.27
N THR A 350 30.48 -29.17 -26.00
CA THR A 350 30.67 -29.36 -27.43
C THR A 350 29.62 -28.66 -28.28
N SER A 351 30.11 -28.09 -29.38
CA SER A 351 29.38 -27.76 -30.60
C SER A 351 28.64 -28.97 -31.18
N HIS A 352 27.40 -28.79 -31.64
CA HIS A 352 26.98 -29.38 -32.92
C HIS A 352 25.90 -28.54 -33.59
N THR A 353 26.11 -28.41 -34.89
CA THR A 353 25.44 -27.68 -35.95
C THR A 353 24.10 -28.27 -36.37
N TRP A 354 23.17 -27.38 -36.74
CA TRP A 354 22.22 -27.42 -37.86
C TRP A 354 21.91 -28.76 -38.53
N TRP A 355 20.62 -29.13 -38.56
CA TRP A 355 19.96 -29.67 -39.77
C TRP A 355 18.53 -29.11 -39.92
N THR A 356 18.21 -28.89 -41.18
CA THR A 356 17.02 -28.30 -41.82
C THR A 356 15.76 -29.18 -41.74
N SER A 357 14.62 -28.50 -41.59
CA SER A 357 13.30 -28.70 -42.24
C SER A 357 12.74 -30.11 -42.50
N VAL A 358 11.51 -30.39 -42.00
CA VAL A 358 10.37 -30.91 -42.81
C VAL A 358 9.05 -30.45 -42.20
N THR A 359 8.19 -29.89 -43.05
CA THR A 359 6.78 -29.54 -42.92
C THR A 359 5.84 -30.75 -42.86
N THR A 360 4.79 -30.75 -42.01
CA THR A 360 3.33 -30.87 -42.34
C THR A 360 2.47 -31.31 -41.12
N PRO A 361 1.14 -30.99 -41.12
CA PRO A 361 0.29 -30.93 -39.93
C PRO A 361 -0.52 -32.23 -39.70
N LEU A 362 -0.97 -32.44 -38.47
CA LEU A 362 -1.98 -33.43 -38.12
C LEU A 362 -3.16 -32.74 -37.44
N SER A 363 -4.31 -32.81 -38.14
CA SER A 363 -5.64 -32.55 -37.60
C SER A 363 -6.27 -33.84 -37.07
N CYS A 364 -7.33 -33.65 -36.28
CA CYS A 364 -8.31 -34.61 -35.75
C CYS A 364 -7.88 -35.34 -34.46
N ARG A 365 -8.67 -35.36 -33.39
CA ARG A 365 -10.14 -35.31 -33.27
C ARG A 365 -10.64 -34.26 -32.29
#